data_AF-A0AAX3IA28-F1
#
_entry.id   AF-A0AAX3IA28-F1
#
_cell.length_a   1.000
_cell.length_b   1.000
_cell.length_c   1.000
_cell.angle_alpha   90.00
_cell.angle_beta   90.00
_cell.angle_gamma   90.00
#
_symmetry.space_group_name_H-M   'P 1'
#
loop_
_entity.id
_entity.type
_entity.pdbx_description
1 polymer ?
#
loop_
_entity_poly.entity_id
_entity_poly.type
_entity_poly.pdbx_seq_one_letter_code
_entity_poly.pdbx_strand_id
1 'polypeptide(L)'
;MDTVYGFSSNTGNVRTSLVATHDLPQFEVDDRQGNDTLDFSGFRHNQVINLGAGTYSSVGGKYNNVYVSPASVIENAIGGSGNDRMIGNEADNVLVGGEGADTLRGAGGRNVFKYNSVADSAYAAADLLTDFKTGWDKIDLCTMANAAGVSLNLVPDFTGKPGDTVIKYNMYSGRYFLAIDLSGNGRSDFLIKSTRPISPDDVLGLA
;
A
#
# COMPACT_ATOMS: atom_id res chain seq x y z
N MET A 1 -13.54 18.04 5.88
CA MET A 1 -13.45 17.19 7.10
C MET A 1 -12.85 15.90 6.62
N ASP A 2 -12.08 15.20 7.43
CA ASP A 2 -11.45 13.96 6.97
C ASP A 2 -12.53 12.88 6.74
N THR A 3 -12.67 12.44 5.49
CA THR A 3 -13.73 11.54 5.06
C THR A 3 -13.18 10.18 4.65
N VAL A 4 -13.85 9.12 5.07
CA VAL A 4 -13.61 7.75 4.62
C VAL A 4 -14.78 7.30 3.75
N TYR A 5 -14.47 6.94 2.51
CA TYR A 5 -15.39 6.37 1.53
C TYR A 5 -15.15 4.87 1.44
N GLY A 6 -16.22 4.07 1.31
CA GLY A 6 -16.12 2.62 1.24
C GLY A 6 -16.32 1.94 2.60
N PHE A 7 -15.48 0.96 2.92
CA PHE A 7 -15.49 0.34 4.24
C PHE A 7 -15.13 1.39 5.32
N SER A 8 -15.55 1.17 6.56
CA SER A 8 -15.28 2.11 7.67
C SER A 8 -15.82 3.54 7.45
N SER A 9 -16.77 3.73 6.53
CA SER A 9 -17.17 5.07 6.08
C SER A 9 -17.75 5.94 7.21
N ASN A 10 -17.34 7.21 7.20
CA ASN A 10 -17.87 8.26 8.08
C ASN A 10 -18.65 9.35 7.32
N THR A 11 -18.94 9.13 6.03
CA THR A 11 -19.64 10.09 5.15
C THR A 11 -21.08 10.40 5.59
N GLY A 12 -21.69 9.53 6.41
CA GLY A 12 -23.11 9.57 6.72
C GLY A 12 -24.03 9.23 5.54
N ASN A 13 -23.46 8.84 4.39
CA ASN A 13 -24.19 8.55 3.16
C ASN A 13 -24.04 7.08 2.77
N VAL A 14 -25.15 6.34 2.82
CA VAL A 14 -25.20 4.90 2.51
C VAL A 14 -24.72 4.56 1.09
N ARG A 15 -24.74 5.50 0.15
CA ARG A 15 -24.24 5.26 -1.23
C ARG A 15 -22.72 5.19 -1.32
N THR A 16 -22.03 5.79 -0.37
CA THR A 16 -20.57 5.86 -0.29
C THR A 16 -20.03 5.00 0.86
N SER A 17 -20.87 4.17 1.46
CA SER A 17 -20.51 3.25 2.55
C SER A 17 -20.61 1.79 2.09
N LEU A 18 -19.64 0.97 2.49
CA LEU A 18 -19.60 -0.47 2.28
C LEU A 18 -19.57 -1.16 3.63
N VAL A 19 -20.35 -2.24 3.76
CA VAL A 19 -20.50 -3.02 5.00
C VAL A 19 -20.27 -4.50 4.79
N ALA A 20 -20.30 -4.97 3.54
CA ALA A 20 -20.08 -6.37 3.20
C ALA A 20 -19.19 -6.54 1.96
N THR A 21 -18.49 -7.68 1.92
CA THR A 21 -17.55 -8.02 0.84
C THR A 21 -18.22 -8.28 -0.52
N HIS A 22 -19.55 -8.40 -0.55
CA HIS A 22 -20.36 -8.57 -1.75
C HIS A 22 -21.09 -7.29 -2.18
N ASP A 23 -20.85 -6.18 -1.48
CA ASP A 23 -21.41 -4.88 -1.89
C ASP A 23 -20.85 -4.48 -3.26
N LEU A 24 -21.70 -3.82 -4.05
CA LEU A 24 -21.39 -3.43 -5.42
C LEU A 24 -21.31 -1.90 -5.50
N PRO A 25 -20.18 -1.28 -5.10
CA PRO A 25 -20.06 0.16 -5.06
C PRO A 25 -20.34 0.79 -6.43
N GLN A 26 -21.10 1.88 -6.42
CA GLN A 26 -21.23 2.77 -7.57
C GLN A 26 -21.47 4.18 -7.06
N PHE A 27 -20.42 5.00 -7.04
CA PHE A 27 -20.50 6.36 -6.50
C PHE A 27 -19.44 7.30 -7.08
N GLU A 28 -19.68 8.58 -6.87
CA GLU A 28 -18.75 9.68 -7.11
C GLU A 28 -18.27 10.24 -5.77
N VAL A 29 -16.99 10.59 -5.72
CA VAL A 29 -16.35 11.31 -4.62
C VAL A 29 -16.18 12.76 -5.06
N ASP A 30 -16.92 13.67 -4.41
CA ASP A 30 -16.72 15.13 -4.47
C ASP A 30 -16.37 15.62 -3.06
N ASP A 31 -15.11 15.39 -2.68
CA ASP A 31 -14.51 15.97 -1.48
C ASP A 31 -13.44 16.99 -1.88
N ARG A 32 -13.34 18.12 -1.19
CA ARG A 32 -12.42 19.21 -1.55
C ARG A 32 -11.52 19.64 -0.40
N GLN A 33 -11.72 19.08 0.79
CA GLN A 33 -11.01 19.50 2.00
C GLN A 33 -10.98 18.39 3.03
N GLY A 34 -9.79 18.08 3.51
CA GLY A 34 -9.58 17.06 4.53
C GLY A 34 -8.38 16.23 4.14
N ASN A 35 -8.16 15.19 4.93
CA ASN A 35 -7.30 14.07 4.58
C ASN A 35 -8.18 12.83 4.39
N ASP A 36 -8.51 12.55 3.14
CA ASP A 36 -9.59 11.64 2.77
C ASP A 36 -9.05 10.26 2.38
N THR A 37 -9.88 9.23 2.54
CA THR A 37 -9.50 7.83 2.33
C THR A 37 -10.52 7.10 1.47
N LEU A 38 -10.05 6.39 0.45
CA LEU A 38 -10.80 5.29 -0.16
C LEU A 38 -10.44 3.98 0.54
N ASP A 39 -11.36 3.42 1.33
CA ASP A 39 -11.19 2.16 2.02
C ASP A 39 -11.95 1.05 1.28
N PHE A 40 -11.21 0.18 0.60
CA PHE A 40 -11.72 -0.97 -0.13
C PHE A 40 -11.24 -2.31 0.47
N SER A 41 -10.82 -2.28 1.74
CA SER A 41 -10.19 -3.39 2.47
C SER A 41 -11.00 -4.68 2.57
N GLY A 42 -12.33 -4.60 2.55
CA GLY A 42 -13.18 -5.78 2.62
C GLY A 42 -13.23 -6.61 1.32
N PHE A 43 -12.73 -6.10 0.20
CA PHE A 43 -12.81 -6.83 -1.07
C PHE A 43 -11.68 -7.85 -1.25
N ARG A 44 -11.99 -8.90 -2.02
CA ARG A 44 -11.04 -9.98 -2.39
C ARG A 44 -10.74 -10.04 -3.89
N HIS A 45 -11.45 -9.24 -4.67
CA HIS A 45 -11.20 -9.12 -6.10
C HIS A 45 -9.97 -8.25 -6.31
N ASN A 46 -9.21 -8.51 -7.38
CA ASN A 46 -8.19 -7.57 -7.83
C ASN A 46 -8.85 -6.24 -8.22
N GLN A 47 -8.25 -5.14 -7.77
CA GLN A 47 -8.78 -3.79 -7.92
C GLN A 47 -7.83 -2.92 -8.73
N VAL A 48 -8.38 -1.89 -9.35
CA VAL A 48 -7.61 -0.75 -9.86
C VAL A 48 -8.10 0.48 -9.13
N ILE A 49 -7.28 1.01 -8.23
CA ILE A 49 -7.60 2.16 -7.40
C ILE A 49 -6.73 3.33 -7.88
N ASN A 50 -7.37 4.43 -8.27
CA ASN A 50 -6.70 5.63 -8.76
C ASN A 50 -7.25 6.86 -8.01
N LEU A 51 -6.35 7.57 -7.33
CA LEU A 51 -6.67 8.77 -6.55
C LEU A 51 -6.58 10.06 -7.38
N GLY A 52 -6.22 9.96 -8.66
CA GLY A 52 -6.15 11.11 -9.55
C GLY A 52 -7.51 11.78 -9.74
N ALA A 53 -7.52 13.11 -9.68
CA ALA A 53 -8.71 13.90 -9.96
C ALA A 53 -9.26 13.60 -11.37
N GLY A 54 -10.57 13.41 -11.49
CA GLY A 54 -11.23 13.08 -12.74
C GLY A 54 -10.98 11.67 -13.25
N THR A 55 -10.55 10.74 -12.40
CA THR A 55 -10.26 9.35 -12.79
C THR A 55 -11.29 8.37 -12.23
N TYR A 56 -11.34 7.18 -12.85
CA TYR A 56 -12.17 6.07 -12.40
C TYR A 56 -11.33 4.97 -11.75
N SER A 57 -11.92 4.35 -10.74
CA SER A 57 -11.45 3.12 -10.10
C SER A 57 -12.37 1.94 -10.43
N SER A 58 -11.81 0.74 -10.49
CA SER A 58 -12.49 -0.54 -10.68
C SER A 58 -12.34 -1.37 -9.41
N VAL A 59 -13.41 -1.45 -8.60
CA VAL A 59 -13.36 -2.00 -7.23
C VAL A 59 -14.51 -2.97 -6.99
N GLY A 60 -14.32 -3.94 -6.08
CA GLY A 60 -15.35 -4.92 -5.76
C GLY A 60 -15.80 -5.79 -6.95
N GLY A 61 -14.88 -6.12 -7.87
CA GLY A 61 -15.18 -6.94 -9.05
C GLY A 61 -15.99 -6.22 -10.14
N LYS A 62 -16.10 -4.90 -10.07
CA LYS A 62 -16.74 -4.04 -11.06
C LYS A 62 -15.70 -3.23 -11.86
N TYR A 63 -16.17 -2.58 -12.92
CA TYR A 63 -15.34 -1.76 -13.82
C TYR A 63 -15.78 -0.30 -13.77
N ASN A 64 -14.81 0.61 -13.60
CA ASN A 64 -14.99 2.07 -13.61
C ASN A 64 -16.23 2.56 -12.83
N ASN A 65 -16.42 2.00 -11.64
CA ASN A 65 -17.63 2.16 -10.84
C ASN A 65 -17.48 3.19 -9.72
N VAL A 66 -16.26 3.58 -9.35
CA VAL A 66 -16.00 4.69 -8.43
C VAL A 66 -15.29 5.80 -9.17
N TYR A 67 -15.83 7.01 -9.13
CA TYR A 67 -15.28 8.19 -9.80
C TYR A 67 -14.77 9.20 -8.77
N VAL A 68 -13.56 9.73 -8.97
CA VAL A 68 -13.05 10.87 -8.20
C VAL A 68 -13.28 12.13 -9.02
N SER A 69 -14.04 13.09 -8.49
CA SER A 69 -14.38 14.30 -9.23
C SER A 69 -13.12 15.13 -9.55
N PRO A 70 -13.13 15.98 -10.60
CA PRO A 70 -11.97 16.80 -10.95
C PRO A 70 -11.62 17.86 -9.90
N ALA A 71 -12.55 18.19 -9.00
CA ALA A 71 -12.32 19.14 -7.92
C ALA A 71 -11.77 18.46 -6.66
N SER A 72 -11.68 17.13 -6.65
CA SER A 72 -11.31 16.35 -5.49
C SER A 72 -9.83 16.04 -5.41
N VAL A 73 -9.35 16.01 -4.18
CA VAL A 73 -8.03 15.51 -3.80
C VAL A 73 -8.28 14.41 -2.77
N ILE A 74 -7.73 13.23 -3.01
CA ILE A 74 -7.83 12.10 -2.08
C ILE A 74 -6.42 11.66 -1.73
N GLU A 75 -6.11 11.66 -0.44
CA GLU A 75 -4.76 11.45 0.05
C GLU A 75 -4.49 9.97 0.28
N ASN A 76 -5.49 9.17 0.68
CA ASN A 76 -5.24 7.83 1.19
C ASN A 76 -6.06 6.77 0.47
N ALA A 77 -5.49 5.57 0.38
CA ALA A 77 -6.21 4.41 -0.11
C ALA A 77 -5.78 3.12 0.59
N ILE A 78 -6.76 2.24 0.80
CA ILE A 78 -6.57 0.90 1.34
C ILE A 78 -7.17 -0.08 0.33
N GLY A 79 -6.31 -0.92 -0.26
CA GLY A 79 -6.71 -2.03 -1.11
C GLY A 79 -7.22 -3.22 -0.29
N GLY A 80 -7.52 -4.32 -0.98
CA GLY A 80 -8.18 -5.51 -0.43
C GLY A 80 -7.21 -6.66 -0.19
N SER A 81 -7.71 -7.90 -0.34
CA SER A 81 -6.88 -9.11 -0.31
C SER A 81 -6.60 -9.68 -1.72
N GLY A 82 -6.88 -8.90 -2.76
CA GLY A 82 -6.62 -9.24 -4.15
C GLY A 82 -5.26 -8.71 -4.60
N ASN A 83 -4.82 -9.04 -5.82
CA ASN A 83 -3.63 -8.41 -6.40
C ASN A 83 -4.04 -7.06 -7.02
N ASP A 84 -3.89 -5.99 -6.25
CA ASP A 84 -4.40 -4.67 -6.56
C ASP A 84 -3.37 -3.82 -7.30
N ARG A 85 -3.87 -2.88 -8.11
CA ARG A 85 -3.07 -1.82 -8.72
C ARG A 85 -3.53 -0.49 -8.16
N MET A 86 -2.63 0.19 -7.45
CA MET A 86 -2.93 1.45 -6.78
C MET A 86 -2.07 2.57 -7.34
N ILE A 87 -2.70 3.71 -7.62
CA ILE A 87 -2.06 4.91 -8.16
C ILE A 87 -2.48 6.10 -7.29
N GLY A 88 -1.49 6.74 -6.67
CA GLY A 88 -1.65 8.01 -5.97
C GLY A 88 -1.90 9.18 -6.93
N ASN A 89 -1.67 10.39 -6.46
CA ASN A 89 -1.86 11.63 -7.21
C ASN A 89 -0.72 12.62 -6.90
N GLU A 90 -0.94 13.92 -7.13
CA GLU A 90 0.09 14.95 -6.89
C GLU A 90 0.22 15.35 -5.41
N ALA A 91 -0.73 14.94 -4.57
CA ALA A 91 -0.67 15.16 -3.12
C ALA A 91 0.21 14.10 -2.44
N ASP A 92 0.49 14.30 -1.16
CA ASP A 92 1.18 13.31 -0.34
C ASP A 92 0.20 12.16 -0.06
N ASN A 93 0.52 10.93 -0.52
CA ASN A 93 -0.39 9.81 -0.35
C ASN A 93 0.06 8.78 0.70
N VAL A 94 -0.89 8.20 1.42
CA VAL A 94 -0.68 6.95 2.18
C VAL A 94 -1.39 5.80 1.46
N LEU A 95 -0.61 4.84 0.98
CA LEU A 95 -1.12 3.67 0.25
C LEU A 95 -0.87 2.41 1.07
N VAL A 96 -1.94 1.68 1.36
CA VAL A 96 -1.92 0.33 1.95
C VAL A 96 -2.45 -0.63 0.90
N GLY A 97 -1.59 -1.51 0.38
CA GLY A 97 -2.00 -2.53 -0.60
C GLY A 97 -3.03 -3.51 -0.03
N GLY A 98 -2.73 -4.02 1.16
CA GLY A 98 -3.48 -5.11 1.77
C GLY A 98 -2.78 -6.43 1.48
N GLU A 99 -3.49 -7.55 1.58
CA GLU A 99 -2.92 -8.85 1.22
C GLU A 99 -2.92 -9.02 -0.31
N GLY A 100 -2.03 -9.86 -0.83
CA GLY A 100 -1.89 -10.07 -2.26
C GLY A 100 -0.60 -9.48 -2.79
N ALA A 101 -0.33 -9.67 -4.08
CA ALA A 101 0.85 -9.13 -4.73
C ALA A 101 0.49 -7.83 -5.44
N ASP A 102 0.63 -6.71 -4.74
CA ASP A 102 0.14 -5.43 -5.22
C ASP A 102 1.16 -4.69 -6.08
N THR A 103 0.66 -3.83 -6.96
CA THR A 103 1.47 -2.88 -7.73
C THR A 103 1.12 -1.47 -7.32
N LEU A 104 2.02 -0.84 -6.58
CA LEU A 104 1.81 0.46 -5.97
C LEU A 104 2.62 1.54 -6.71
N ARG A 105 1.97 2.68 -6.93
CA ARG A 105 2.56 3.85 -7.57
C ARG A 105 2.19 5.09 -6.78
N GLY A 106 3.18 5.79 -6.24
CA GLY A 106 2.97 7.03 -5.48
C GLY A 106 2.56 8.20 -6.38
N ALA A 107 3.05 8.22 -7.63
CA ALA A 107 2.90 9.32 -8.58
C ALA A 107 3.67 10.59 -8.17
N GLY A 108 2.97 11.65 -7.73
CA GLY A 108 3.58 12.90 -7.26
C GLY A 108 3.84 12.85 -5.75
N GLY A 109 3.89 14.01 -5.10
CA GLY A 109 3.94 14.11 -3.64
C GLY A 109 5.13 13.43 -2.94
N ARG A 110 4.99 13.31 -1.62
CA ARG A 110 5.82 12.50 -0.71
C ARG A 110 4.95 11.39 -0.14
N ASN A 111 5.19 10.17 -0.57
CA ASN A 111 4.27 9.08 -0.33
C ASN A 111 4.73 8.18 0.81
N VAL A 112 3.79 7.54 1.48
CA VAL A 112 4.02 6.48 2.44
C VAL A 112 3.38 5.19 1.91
N PHE A 113 4.21 4.19 1.61
CA PHE A 113 3.76 2.83 1.34
C PHE A 113 3.76 2.06 2.65
N LYS A 114 2.57 1.77 3.18
CA LYS A 114 2.41 1.27 4.55
C LYS A 114 2.01 -0.19 4.56
N TYR A 115 2.68 -0.95 5.43
CA TYR A 115 2.45 -2.36 5.65
C TYR A 115 2.07 -2.61 7.11
N ASN A 116 0.86 -3.16 7.31
CA ASN A 116 0.27 -3.40 8.62
C ASN A 116 0.49 -4.83 9.10
N SER A 117 0.67 -5.79 8.19
CA SER A 117 0.88 -7.20 8.52
C SER A 117 1.94 -7.86 7.63
N VAL A 118 2.39 -9.05 8.05
CA VAL A 118 3.32 -9.86 7.25
C VAL A 118 2.66 -10.34 5.95
N ALA A 119 1.35 -10.59 5.98
CA ALA A 119 0.58 -11.05 4.83
C ALA A 119 0.48 -9.98 3.74
N ASP A 120 0.66 -8.71 4.09
CA ASP A 120 0.59 -7.58 3.16
C ASP A 120 1.72 -7.59 2.12
N SER A 121 2.80 -8.32 2.37
CA SER A 121 3.86 -8.53 1.38
C SER A 121 4.66 -9.78 1.67
N ALA A 122 3.94 -10.88 1.91
CA ALA A 122 4.56 -12.18 2.14
C ALA A 122 5.46 -12.53 0.95
N TYR A 123 6.57 -13.24 1.18
CA TYR A 123 7.57 -13.55 0.13
C TYR A 123 6.95 -14.10 -1.18
N ALA A 124 5.92 -14.94 -1.08
CA ALA A 124 5.24 -15.55 -2.23
C ALA A 124 4.30 -14.59 -2.99
N ALA A 125 3.86 -13.51 -2.35
CA ALA A 125 2.95 -12.50 -2.86
C ALA A 125 3.52 -11.09 -2.63
N ALA A 126 4.80 -10.92 -2.96
CA ALA A 126 5.51 -9.67 -2.70
C ALA A 126 5.02 -8.51 -3.57
N ASP A 127 4.89 -7.34 -2.98
CA ASP A 127 4.49 -6.10 -3.66
C ASP A 127 5.57 -5.57 -4.59
N LEU A 128 5.13 -4.69 -5.48
CA LEU A 128 5.98 -3.91 -6.36
C LEU A 128 5.69 -2.42 -6.26
N LEU A 129 6.68 -1.67 -5.76
CA LEU A 129 6.72 -0.21 -5.85
C LEU A 129 7.25 0.20 -7.23
N THR A 130 6.50 1.00 -7.97
CA THR A 130 6.80 1.27 -9.39
C THR A 130 7.50 2.60 -9.67
N ASP A 131 7.47 3.53 -8.72
CA ASP A 131 8.11 4.84 -8.84
C ASP A 131 8.69 5.40 -7.54
N PHE A 132 8.98 4.53 -6.57
CA PHE A 132 9.56 4.91 -5.28
C PHE A 132 10.75 5.89 -5.43
N LYS A 133 10.72 6.99 -4.69
CA LYS A 133 11.71 8.06 -4.76
C LYS A 133 12.46 8.18 -3.45
N THR A 134 13.70 7.67 -3.45
CA THR A 134 14.62 7.81 -2.31
C THR A 134 14.75 9.26 -1.83
N GLY A 135 14.76 9.45 -0.51
CA GLY A 135 14.82 10.74 0.18
C GLY A 135 13.51 11.53 0.15
N TRP A 136 12.45 10.99 -0.45
CA TRP A 136 11.14 11.63 -0.56
C TRP A 136 10.03 10.74 -0.04
N ASP A 137 9.88 9.55 -0.64
CA ASP A 137 8.90 8.56 -0.22
C ASP A 137 9.41 7.77 0.99
N LYS A 138 8.48 7.15 1.72
CA LYS A 138 8.75 6.28 2.87
C LYS A 138 8.08 4.93 2.71
N ILE A 139 8.74 3.89 3.23
CA ILE A 139 8.15 2.57 3.47
C ILE A 139 7.90 2.48 4.98
N ASP A 140 6.65 2.37 5.40
CA ASP A 140 6.30 2.23 6.82
C ASP A 140 6.07 0.77 7.18
N LEU A 141 6.97 0.22 7.99
CA LEU A 141 6.93 -1.16 8.48
C LEU A 141 6.64 -1.24 9.99
N CYS A 142 6.37 -0.11 10.66
CA CYS A 142 6.31 -0.06 12.11
C CYS A 142 5.20 -0.96 12.66
N THR A 143 4.01 -0.90 12.05
CA THR A 143 2.86 -1.71 12.48
C THR A 143 3.11 -3.20 12.26
N MET A 144 3.61 -3.58 11.08
CA MET A 144 3.96 -4.97 10.77
C MET A 144 5.04 -5.53 11.73
N ALA A 145 6.13 -4.79 11.94
CA ALA A 145 7.24 -5.24 12.81
C ALA A 145 6.78 -5.40 14.27
N ASN A 146 5.99 -4.46 14.78
CA ASN A 146 5.40 -4.55 16.11
C ASN A 146 4.45 -5.75 16.24
N ALA A 147 3.61 -6.01 15.24
CA ALA A 147 2.70 -7.15 15.24
C ALA A 147 3.46 -8.50 15.17
N ALA A 148 4.58 -8.54 14.45
CA ALA A 148 5.47 -9.70 14.38
C ALA A 148 6.36 -9.85 15.64
N GLY A 149 6.42 -8.84 16.51
CA GLY A 149 7.23 -8.88 17.73
C GLY A 149 8.74 -8.85 17.48
N VAL A 150 9.19 -8.23 16.38
CA VAL A 150 10.60 -8.15 15.99
C VAL A 150 11.08 -6.70 15.93
N SER A 151 12.37 -6.48 16.16
CA SER A 151 13.05 -5.23 15.79
C SER A 151 13.74 -5.43 14.45
N LEU A 152 13.55 -4.52 13.51
CA LEU A 152 14.17 -4.63 12.19
C LEU A 152 15.62 -4.11 12.25
N ASN A 153 16.56 -4.93 11.79
CA ASN A 153 17.99 -4.62 11.83
C ASN A 153 18.57 -4.74 10.43
N LEU A 154 19.16 -3.67 9.91
CA LEU A 154 19.81 -3.72 8.60
C LEU A 154 21.08 -4.57 8.68
N VAL A 155 21.14 -5.62 7.86
CA VAL A 155 22.30 -6.51 7.73
C VAL A 155 22.72 -6.65 6.27
N PRO A 156 24.01 -6.88 5.98
CA PRO A 156 24.46 -7.13 4.61
C PRO A 156 23.88 -8.44 4.07
N ASP A 157 23.68 -9.46 4.88
CA ASP A 157 23.07 -10.75 4.52
C ASP A 157 22.36 -11.35 5.74
N PHE A 158 21.35 -12.18 5.53
CA PHE A 158 20.62 -12.83 6.62
C PHE A 158 21.58 -13.65 7.50
N THR A 159 21.53 -13.41 8.81
CA THR A 159 22.35 -14.08 9.83
C THR A 159 21.58 -15.17 10.56
N GLY A 160 20.28 -15.33 10.27
CA GLY A 160 19.39 -16.24 10.96
C GLY A 160 18.87 -15.67 12.28
N LYS A 161 18.72 -14.35 12.36
CA LYS A 161 18.10 -13.69 13.51
C LYS A 161 16.76 -13.07 13.10
N PRO A 162 15.71 -13.19 13.94
CA PRO A 162 14.45 -12.50 13.70
C PRO A 162 14.67 -10.99 13.54
N GLY A 163 14.09 -10.42 12.49
CA GLY A 163 14.19 -9.01 12.13
C GLY A 163 15.39 -8.65 11.26
N ASP A 164 16.25 -9.60 10.90
CA ASP A 164 17.31 -9.35 9.91
C ASP A 164 16.67 -8.82 8.62
N THR A 165 17.08 -7.62 8.22
CA THR A 165 16.53 -6.89 7.08
C THR A 165 17.64 -6.63 6.06
N VAL A 166 17.40 -6.96 4.81
CA VAL A 166 18.35 -6.79 3.71
C VAL A 166 17.73 -5.91 2.64
N ILE A 167 18.47 -4.87 2.21
CA ILE A 167 18.10 -4.00 1.10
C ILE A 167 19.16 -4.11 0.01
N LYS A 168 18.80 -4.64 -1.17
CA LYS A 168 19.75 -4.95 -2.25
C LYS A 168 19.13 -4.75 -3.63
N TYR A 169 20.00 -4.75 -4.65
CA TYR A 169 19.62 -4.89 -6.05
C TYR A 169 19.83 -6.33 -6.52
N ASN A 170 18.82 -6.91 -7.16
CA ASN A 170 18.90 -8.22 -7.79
C ASN A 170 19.09 -8.05 -9.31
N MET A 171 20.28 -8.40 -9.81
CA MET A 171 20.62 -8.28 -11.22
C MET A 171 19.82 -9.20 -12.15
N TYR A 172 19.26 -10.30 -11.65
CA TYR A 172 18.49 -11.25 -12.45
C TYR A 172 17.06 -10.75 -12.69
N SER A 173 16.42 -10.18 -11.67
CA SER A 173 15.09 -9.61 -11.80
C SER A 173 15.09 -8.14 -12.26
N GLY A 174 16.24 -7.47 -12.17
CA GLY A 174 16.35 -6.04 -12.43
C GLY A 174 15.59 -5.19 -11.41
N ARG A 175 15.46 -5.68 -10.17
CA ARG A 175 14.69 -5.03 -9.10
C ARG A 175 15.56 -4.73 -7.88
N TYR A 176 15.30 -3.59 -7.27
CA TYR A 176 15.65 -3.39 -5.87
C TYR A 176 14.67 -4.15 -5.00
N PHE A 177 15.11 -4.57 -3.81
CA PHE A 177 14.23 -5.23 -2.86
C PHE A 177 14.61 -4.90 -1.43
N LEU A 178 13.62 -4.95 -0.56
CA LEU A 178 13.73 -5.00 0.89
C LEU A 178 13.15 -6.34 1.32
N ALA A 179 13.96 -7.18 1.97
CA ALA A 179 13.57 -8.50 2.44
C ALA A 179 13.84 -8.63 3.94
N ILE A 180 12.92 -9.27 4.67
CA ILE A 180 13.01 -9.44 6.12
C ILE A 180 12.87 -10.93 6.47
N ASP A 181 13.81 -11.43 7.28
CA ASP A 181 13.72 -12.71 7.97
C ASP A 181 13.04 -12.48 9.32
N LEU A 182 11.74 -12.75 9.41
CA LEU A 182 10.95 -12.50 10.61
C LEU A 182 11.06 -13.67 11.60
N SER A 183 11.31 -14.88 11.09
CA SER A 183 11.35 -16.12 11.86
C SER A 183 12.74 -16.48 12.38
N GLY A 184 13.80 -15.85 11.86
CA GLY A 184 15.19 -16.14 12.21
C GLY A 184 15.72 -17.43 11.58
N ASN A 185 15.18 -17.83 10.42
CA ASN A 185 15.58 -19.09 9.75
C ASN A 185 16.58 -18.88 8.60
N GLY A 186 17.04 -17.64 8.39
CA GLY A 186 17.94 -17.25 7.31
C GLY A 186 17.25 -17.08 5.95
N ARG A 187 15.92 -17.00 5.92
CA ARG A 187 15.11 -16.82 4.70
C ARG A 187 14.16 -15.64 4.88
N SER A 188 13.78 -15.04 3.77
CA SER A 188 12.82 -13.94 3.75
C SER A 188 11.40 -14.47 3.98
N ASP A 189 10.72 -13.92 4.98
CA ASP A 189 9.29 -14.12 5.24
C ASP A 189 8.47 -12.99 4.58
N PHE A 190 9.04 -11.79 4.54
CA PHE A 190 8.42 -10.58 3.99
C PHE A 190 9.34 -9.95 2.94
N LEU A 191 8.77 -9.49 1.82
CA LEU A 191 9.51 -8.96 0.67
C LEU A 191 8.74 -7.83 -0.02
N ILE A 192 9.41 -6.69 -0.20
CA ILE A 192 8.97 -5.60 -1.08
C ILE A 192 9.95 -5.51 -2.26
N LYS A 193 9.42 -5.41 -3.48
CA LYS A 193 10.22 -5.13 -4.69
C LYS A 193 10.05 -3.68 -5.09
N SER A 194 11.07 -3.10 -5.73
CA SER A 194 10.99 -1.77 -6.31
C SER A 194 11.68 -1.70 -7.68
N THR A 195 11.10 -0.91 -8.58
CA THR A 195 11.71 -0.51 -9.86
C THR A 195 12.83 0.53 -9.66
N ARG A 196 12.86 1.18 -8.49
CA ARG A 196 13.76 2.27 -8.12
C ARG A 196 14.56 1.92 -6.86
N PRO A 197 15.71 2.59 -6.62
CA PRO A 197 16.48 2.38 -5.40
C PRO A 197 15.64 2.56 -4.13
N ILE A 198 15.96 1.79 -3.10
CA ILE A 198 15.42 1.96 -1.74
C ILE A 198 16.60 2.33 -0.86
N SER A 199 16.51 3.47 -0.16
CA SER A 199 17.48 3.81 0.89
C SER A 199 16.99 3.27 2.23
N PRO A 200 17.88 2.75 3.09
CA PRO A 200 17.53 2.42 4.46
C PRO A 200 16.91 3.59 5.24
N ASP A 201 17.35 4.83 4.98
CA ASP A 201 16.84 6.05 5.65
C ASP A 201 15.36 6.37 5.29
N ASP A 202 14.82 5.69 4.29
CA ASP A 202 13.42 5.82 3.87
C ASP A 202 12.52 4.72 4.45
N VAL A 203 13.07 3.81 5.25
CA VAL A 203 12.32 2.71 5.87
C VAL A 203 12.04 3.04 7.33
N LEU A 204 10.77 3.29 7.65
CA LEU A 204 10.35 3.54 9.02
C LEU A 204 10.25 2.21 9.79
N GLY A 205 10.83 2.17 10.99
CA GLY A 205 10.91 0.98 11.83
C GLY A 205 12.22 0.18 11.67
N LEU A 206 13.09 0.58 10.74
CA LEU A 206 14.43 0.03 10.57
C LEU A 206 15.42 0.76 11.48
N ALA A 207 16.19 0.01 12.27
CA ALA A 207 17.25 0.51 13.15
C ALA A 207 18.63 0.59 12.45
#